data_AF-A0A660RFD8-F1
#
_entry.id   AF-A0A660RFD8-F1
#
_cell.length_a   1.000
_cell.length_b   1.000
_cell.length_c   1.000
_cell.angle_alpha   90.00
_cell.angle_beta   90.00
_cell.angle_gamma   90.00
#
_symmetry.space_group_name_H-M   'P 1'
#
loop_
_entity.id
_entity.type
_entity.pdbx_description
1 polymer ?
#
loop_
_entity_poly.entity_id
_entity_poly.type
_entity_poly.pdbx_seq_one_letter_code
_entity_poly.pdbx_strand_id
1 'polypeptide(L)'
;TADHETGGLGLSNGKYAIDVEKLRSYSKISIEKLMKEITPDNFKEVIKKYYGIDLSDEEVEALKKAFEKGGYAPSNTIGEIISAHALIGWTTHTHSAIMVPVFAEGPGAEEFTGIMDNTDIPKMIAELTDVPLHEYYFTEIAVGE
;
A
#
# COMPACT_ATOMS: atom_id res chain seq x y z
N THR A 1 -13.64 6.85 4.79
CA THR A 1 -12.57 7.55 4.04
C THR A 1 -11.24 6.84 4.27
N ALA A 2 -10.18 7.24 3.58
CA ALA A 2 -8.80 6.95 3.95
C ALA A 2 -8.10 8.24 4.40
N ASP A 3 -6.96 8.12 5.06
CA ASP A 3 -6.08 9.23 5.43
C ASP A 3 -5.20 9.68 4.26
N HIS A 4 -4.68 8.73 3.47
CA HIS A 4 -3.98 8.97 2.20
C HIS A 4 -3.86 7.67 1.39
N GLU A 5 -3.39 7.76 0.13
CA GLU A 5 -2.94 6.59 -0.63
C GLU A 5 -1.46 6.28 -0.30
N THR A 6 -1.07 5.03 -0.45
CA THR A 6 0.32 4.57 -0.22
C THR A 6 0.82 3.67 -1.33
N GLY A 7 2.00 3.98 -1.85
CA GLY A 7 2.75 3.16 -2.81
C GLY A 7 2.51 3.52 -4.27
N GLY A 8 1.46 4.28 -4.59
CA GLY A 8 1.05 4.55 -5.96
C GLY A 8 0.69 3.26 -6.69
N LEU A 9 -0.22 2.48 -6.10
CA LEU A 9 -0.64 1.18 -6.61
C LEU A 9 -1.26 1.30 -8.01
N GLY A 10 -0.69 0.58 -8.97
CA GLY A 10 -1.23 0.42 -10.32
C GLY A 10 -1.80 -0.98 -10.55
N LEU A 11 -3.05 -1.06 -11.04
CA LEU A 11 -3.65 -2.32 -11.54
C LEU A 11 -3.12 -2.71 -12.94
N SER A 12 -1.85 -2.41 -13.17
CA SER A 12 -1.06 -2.66 -14.37
C SER A 12 0.39 -2.28 -14.07
N ASN A 13 1.35 -3.01 -14.64
CA ASN A 13 2.75 -2.62 -14.70
C ASN A 13 3.20 -2.19 -16.12
N GLY A 14 2.27 -1.70 -16.94
CA GLY A 14 2.51 -1.32 -18.34
C GLY A 14 1.90 -2.28 -19.36
N LYS A 15 1.35 -3.41 -18.92
CA LYS A 15 0.52 -4.31 -19.75
C LYS A 15 -0.96 -3.99 -19.55
N TYR A 16 -1.77 -4.14 -20.59
CA TYR A 16 -3.22 -3.94 -20.51
C TYR A 16 -3.94 -5.15 -19.87
N ALA A 17 -3.51 -5.55 -18.68
CA ALA A 17 -4.04 -6.68 -17.92
C ALA A 17 -3.59 -6.64 -16.45
N ILE A 18 -4.36 -7.33 -15.61
CA ILE A 18 -4.02 -7.73 -14.24
C ILE A 18 -4.28 -9.24 -14.10
N ASP A 19 -3.42 -9.95 -13.37
CA ASP A 19 -3.60 -11.39 -13.12
C ASP A 19 -4.18 -11.62 -11.71
N VAL A 20 -5.51 -11.48 -11.62
CA VAL A 20 -6.24 -11.62 -10.34
C VAL A 20 -6.22 -13.07 -9.83
N GLU A 21 -6.23 -14.06 -10.73
CA GLU A 21 -6.21 -15.47 -10.33
C GLU A 21 -4.86 -15.85 -9.72
N LYS A 22 -3.76 -15.30 -10.24
CA LYS A 22 -2.45 -15.48 -9.62
C LYS A 22 -2.40 -14.88 -8.21
N LEU A 23 -2.94 -13.68 -7.99
CA LEU A 23 -3.04 -13.09 -6.64
C LEU A 23 -3.86 -13.97 -5.69
N ARG A 24 -4.97 -14.55 -6.18
CA ARG A 24 -5.81 -15.47 -5.39
C ARG A 24 -5.10 -16.77 -5.06
N SER A 25 -4.17 -17.22 -5.91
CA SER A 25 -3.36 -18.42 -5.68
C SER A 25 -2.24 -18.22 -4.66
N TYR A 26 -1.85 -16.98 -4.36
CA TYR A 26 -0.82 -16.72 -3.37
C TYR A 26 -1.26 -17.21 -1.98
N SER A 27 -0.33 -17.84 -1.29
CA SER A 27 -0.51 -18.28 0.10
C SER A 27 -0.75 -17.07 0.99
N LYS A 28 -1.63 -17.23 1.98
CA LYS A 28 -1.96 -16.19 2.96
C LYS A 28 -0.85 -16.06 4.01
N ILE A 29 0.32 -15.56 3.61
CA ILE A 29 1.47 -15.26 4.48
C ILE A 29 1.71 -13.74 4.51
N SER A 30 1.97 -13.18 5.69
CA SER A 30 2.40 -11.78 5.81
C SER A 30 3.89 -11.64 5.48
N ILE A 31 4.29 -10.47 4.98
CA ILE A 31 5.70 -10.20 4.70
C ILE A 31 6.57 -10.36 5.96
N GLU A 32 6.07 -9.96 7.13
CA GLU A 32 6.78 -10.13 8.41
C GLU A 32 7.06 -11.61 8.72
N LYS A 33 6.09 -12.49 8.50
CA LYS A 33 6.27 -13.93 8.71
C LYS A 33 7.22 -14.51 7.68
N LEU A 34 7.08 -14.13 6.41
CA LEU A 34 7.97 -14.57 5.36
C LEU A 34 9.43 -14.16 5.62
N MET A 35 9.67 -12.94 6.10
CA MET A 35 10.99 -12.42 6.45
C MET A 35 11.70 -13.20 7.56
N LYS A 36 10.97 -14.02 8.35
CA LYS A 36 11.56 -14.91 9.35
C LYS A 36 12.04 -16.25 8.76
N GLU A 37 11.58 -16.61 7.57
CA GLU A 37 11.88 -17.89 6.90
C GLU A 37 12.83 -17.73 5.70
N ILE A 38 12.74 -16.61 4.99
CA ILE A 38 13.50 -16.37 3.76
C ILE A 38 14.95 -15.94 4.06
N THR A 39 15.90 -16.55 3.35
CA THR A 39 17.33 -16.28 3.43
C THR A 39 17.93 -16.27 2.02
N PRO A 40 19.15 -15.71 1.84
CA PRO A 40 19.84 -15.72 0.54
C PRO A 40 20.02 -17.11 -0.09
N ASP A 41 20.00 -18.18 0.70
CA ASP A 41 20.20 -19.55 0.24
C ASP A 41 18.90 -20.23 -0.24
N ASN A 42 17.73 -19.69 0.10
CA ASN A 42 16.44 -20.37 -0.11
C ASN A 42 15.37 -19.55 -0.86
N PHE A 43 15.74 -18.42 -1.50
CA PHE A 43 14.80 -17.54 -2.20
C PHE A 43 13.85 -18.28 -3.14
N LYS A 44 14.37 -19.12 -4.05
CA LYS A 44 13.55 -19.86 -5.03
C LYS A 44 12.56 -20.81 -4.35
N GLU A 45 12.99 -21.51 -3.30
CA GLU A 45 12.13 -22.45 -2.58
C GLU A 45 11.00 -21.74 -1.85
N VAL A 46 11.33 -20.70 -1.07
CA VAL A 46 10.35 -19.96 -0.26
C VAL A 46 9.35 -19.22 -1.14
N ILE A 47 9.81 -18.54 -2.19
CA ILE A 47 8.92 -17.81 -3.11
C ILE A 47 8.04 -18.78 -3.90
N LYS A 48 8.55 -19.92 -4.35
CA LYS A 48 7.73 -20.95 -5.01
C LYS A 48 6.69 -21.55 -4.07
N LYS A 49 7.08 -21.86 -2.83
CA LYS A 49 6.20 -22.41 -1.79
C LYS A 49 5.01 -21.51 -1.52
N TYR A 50 5.25 -20.21 -1.35
CA TYR A 50 4.19 -19.28 -0.94
C TYR A 50 3.47 -18.62 -2.10
N TYR A 51 4.14 -18.34 -3.22
CA TYR A 51 3.55 -17.56 -4.32
C TYR A 51 3.43 -18.34 -5.62
N GLY A 52 3.92 -19.59 -5.69
CA GLY A 52 3.89 -20.37 -6.93
C GLY A 52 4.74 -19.76 -8.05
N ILE A 53 5.70 -18.90 -7.69
CA ILE A 53 6.56 -18.17 -8.63
C ILE A 53 7.90 -18.89 -8.73
N ASP A 54 8.30 -19.20 -9.97
CA ASP A 54 9.65 -19.57 -10.32
C ASP A 54 10.46 -18.29 -10.59
N LEU A 55 11.35 -17.94 -9.65
CA LEU A 55 12.20 -16.75 -9.79
C LEU A 55 13.21 -16.89 -10.92
N SER A 56 13.37 -15.83 -11.70
CA SER A 56 14.49 -15.69 -12.64
C SER A 56 15.81 -15.47 -11.90
N ASP A 57 16.93 -15.63 -12.61
CA ASP A 57 18.24 -15.41 -12.02
C ASP A 57 18.47 -13.91 -11.73
N GLU A 58 17.89 -13.02 -12.54
CA GLU A 58 17.90 -11.57 -12.31
C GLU A 58 17.11 -11.19 -11.04
N GLU A 59 15.96 -11.83 -10.80
CA GLU A 59 15.15 -11.61 -9.60
C GLU A 59 15.86 -12.10 -8.34
N VAL A 60 16.55 -13.24 -8.42
CA VAL A 60 17.40 -13.74 -7.33
C VAL A 60 18.53 -12.76 -7.03
N GLU A 61 19.17 -12.21 -8.06
CA GLU A 61 20.26 -11.25 -7.87
C GLU A 61 19.76 -9.92 -7.28
N ALA A 62 18.57 -9.46 -7.69
CA ALA A 62 17.91 -8.30 -7.08
C ALA A 62 17.62 -8.53 -5.59
N LEU A 63 17.10 -9.71 -5.23
CA LEU A 63 16.88 -10.08 -3.83
C LEU A 63 18.18 -10.11 -3.03
N LYS A 64 19.27 -10.68 -3.56
CA LYS A 64 20.57 -10.68 -2.86
C LYS A 64 21.01 -9.26 -2.51
N LYS A 65 21.01 -8.35 -3.49
CA LYS A 65 21.35 -6.94 -3.29
C LYS A 65 20.44 -6.25 -2.27
N ALA A 66 19.14 -6.58 -2.27
CA ALA A 66 18.19 -6.05 -1.31
C ALA A 66 18.48 -6.53 0.12
N PHE A 67 18.81 -7.80 0.30
CA PHE A 67 19.20 -8.37 1.60
C PHE A 67 20.52 -7.80 2.12
N GLU A 68 21.50 -7.57 1.25
CA GLU A 68 22.74 -6.89 1.62
C GLU A 68 22.50 -5.43 2.06
N LYS A 69 21.58 -4.72 1.40
CA LYS A 69 21.20 -3.35 1.78
C LYS A 69 20.46 -3.28 3.12
N GLY A 70 19.65 -4.29 3.44
CA GLY A 70 18.88 -4.36 4.68
C GLY A 70 17.75 -3.31 4.77
N GLY A 71 17.25 -3.10 6.00
CA GLY A 71 16.09 -2.23 6.24
C GLY A 71 14.83 -2.73 5.53
N TYR A 72 14.13 -1.82 4.84
CA TYR A 72 12.94 -2.16 4.05
C TYR A 72 13.25 -2.66 2.63
N ALA A 73 14.51 -2.62 2.19
CA ALA A 73 14.86 -3.04 0.84
C ALA A 73 14.46 -4.50 0.53
N PRO A 74 14.67 -5.49 1.44
CA PRO A 74 14.22 -6.87 1.22
C PRO A 74 12.71 -6.98 1.01
N SER A 75 11.91 -6.40 1.92
CA SER A 75 10.45 -6.48 1.86
C SER A 75 9.88 -5.78 0.63
N ASN A 76 10.44 -4.63 0.27
CA ASN A 76 10.02 -3.87 -0.91
C ASN A 76 10.32 -4.66 -2.19
N THR A 77 11.54 -5.21 -2.31
CA THR A 77 11.95 -5.97 -3.49
C THR A 77 11.12 -7.25 -3.65
N ILE A 78 10.85 -7.97 -2.55
CA ILE A 78 9.95 -9.13 -2.57
C ILE A 78 8.55 -8.71 -3.05
N GLY A 79 8.01 -7.63 -2.48
CA GLY A 79 6.70 -7.09 -2.85
C GLY A 79 6.60 -6.71 -4.33
N GLU A 80 7.62 -6.05 -4.86
CA GLU A 80 7.71 -5.66 -6.27
C GLU A 80 7.76 -6.88 -7.20
N ILE A 81 8.59 -7.89 -6.89
CA ILE A 81 8.70 -9.11 -7.69
C ILE A 81 7.36 -9.84 -7.75
N ILE A 82 6.76 -10.15 -6.59
CA ILE A 82 5.49 -10.89 -6.56
C ILE A 82 4.33 -10.09 -7.19
N SER A 83 4.38 -8.76 -7.12
CA SER A 83 3.41 -7.87 -7.78
C SER A 83 3.60 -7.86 -9.29
N ALA A 84 4.83 -7.75 -9.78
CA ALA A 84 5.15 -7.75 -11.21
C ALA A 84 4.72 -9.05 -11.88
N HIS A 85 4.89 -10.17 -11.18
CA HIS A 85 4.41 -11.49 -11.57
C HIS A 85 2.88 -11.56 -11.73
N ALA A 86 2.13 -10.72 -11.02
CA ALA A 86 0.68 -10.54 -11.12
C ALA A 86 0.26 -9.31 -11.98
N LEU A 87 1.22 -8.69 -12.67
CA LEU A 87 1.03 -7.49 -13.49
C LEU A 87 0.60 -6.24 -12.71
N ILE A 88 0.96 -6.15 -11.43
CA ILE A 88 0.75 -4.96 -10.58
C ILE A 88 2.01 -4.10 -10.56
N GLY A 89 1.82 -2.78 -10.59
CA GLY A 89 2.87 -1.78 -10.51
C GLY A 89 2.82 -0.94 -9.23
N TRP A 90 3.95 -0.32 -8.90
CA TRP A 90 4.14 0.61 -7.78
C TRP A 90 4.99 1.78 -8.26
N THR A 91 4.81 2.98 -7.69
CA THR A 91 5.60 4.16 -8.07
C THR A 91 6.48 4.70 -6.95
N THR A 92 6.19 4.32 -5.70
CA THR A 92 6.92 4.78 -4.52
C THR A 92 6.86 3.76 -3.38
N HIS A 93 7.72 3.93 -2.37
CA HIS A 93 7.67 3.19 -1.12
C HIS A 93 7.09 4.01 0.04
N THR A 94 6.52 5.17 -0.26
CA THR A 94 5.86 6.06 0.70
C THR A 94 4.45 6.44 0.21
N HIS A 95 3.89 7.55 0.69
CA HIS A 95 2.54 7.99 0.35
C HIS A 95 2.49 8.60 -1.05
N SER A 96 1.28 8.63 -1.64
CA SER A 96 0.98 9.43 -2.82
C SER A 96 -0.22 10.34 -2.58
N ALA A 97 -0.31 11.41 -3.35
CA ALA A 97 -1.26 12.52 -3.12
C ALA A 97 -2.57 12.38 -3.92
N ILE A 98 -2.94 11.18 -4.36
CA ILE A 98 -4.22 10.98 -5.05
C ILE A 98 -5.39 11.18 -4.07
N MET A 99 -6.49 11.74 -4.55
CA MET A 99 -7.73 11.86 -3.77
C MET A 99 -8.21 10.47 -3.33
N VAL A 100 -8.64 10.38 -2.07
CA VAL A 100 -9.20 9.16 -1.48
C VAL A 100 -10.72 9.24 -1.36
N PRO A 101 -11.44 8.11 -1.50
CA PRO A 101 -12.90 8.12 -1.47
C PRO A 101 -13.44 8.35 -0.05
N VAL A 102 -14.48 9.17 0.06
CA VAL A 102 -15.33 9.28 1.25
C VAL A 102 -16.60 8.46 1.00
N PHE A 103 -16.98 7.63 1.98
CA PHE A 103 -18.24 6.89 1.99
C PHE A 103 -18.98 7.27 3.26
N ALA A 104 -20.28 7.56 3.14
CA ALA A 104 -21.17 7.90 4.24
C ALA A 104 -22.50 7.16 4.08
N GLU A 105 -23.14 6.85 5.20
CA GLU A 105 -24.45 6.17 5.27
C GLU A 105 -25.23 6.69 6.48
N GLY A 106 -26.55 6.81 6.34
CA GLY A 106 -27.46 7.30 7.38
C GLY A 106 -27.93 8.75 7.16
N PRO A 107 -28.63 9.35 8.14
CA PRO A 107 -29.08 10.74 8.06
C PRO A 107 -27.91 11.71 7.87
N GLY A 108 -27.98 12.59 6.87
CA GLY A 108 -26.92 13.55 6.54
C GLY A 108 -25.79 12.97 5.68
N ALA A 109 -25.88 11.71 5.24
CA ALA A 109 -24.89 11.11 4.34
C ALA A 109 -24.77 11.86 3.00
N GLU A 110 -25.86 12.48 2.55
CA GLU A 110 -25.92 13.32 1.36
C GLU A 110 -24.98 14.53 1.40
N GLU A 111 -24.61 15.00 2.60
CA GLU A 111 -23.66 16.09 2.78
C GLU A 111 -22.24 15.68 2.37
N PHE A 112 -21.88 14.39 2.46
CA PHE A 112 -20.54 13.86 2.15
C PHE A 112 -20.38 13.51 0.66
N THR A 113 -20.81 14.39 -0.23
CA THR A 113 -20.71 14.22 -1.69
C THR A 113 -19.87 15.34 -2.34
N GLY A 114 -19.24 15.04 -3.48
CA GLY A 114 -18.38 15.99 -4.20
C GLY A 114 -16.90 15.90 -3.83
N ILE A 115 -16.17 17.00 -4.03
CA ILE A 115 -14.74 17.14 -3.73
C ILE A 115 -14.63 18.02 -2.47
N MET A 116 -13.89 17.54 -1.47
CA MET A 116 -13.73 18.23 -0.18
C MET A 116 -12.32 18.05 0.36
N ASP A 117 -11.91 18.96 1.23
CA ASP A 117 -10.69 18.80 2.02
C ASP A 117 -10.93 17.85 3.20
N ASN A 118 -9.90 17.15 3.65
CA ASN A 118 -10.07 16.22 4.78
C ASN A 118 -10.44 16.94 6.09
N THR A 119 -10.15 18.24 6.22
CA THR A 119 -10.54 19.05 7.38
C THR A 119 -12.03 19.36 7.40
N ASP A 120 -12.74 19.23 6.28
CA ASP A 120 -14.18 19.47 6.23
C ASP A 120 -14.98 18.32 6.85
N ILE A 121 -14.46 17.09 6.74
CA ILE A 121 -15.08 15.88 7.30
C ILE A 121 -15.42 16.03 8.80
N PRO A 122 -14.49 16.40 9.70
CA PRO A 122 -14.83 16.59 11.11
C PRO A 122 -15.77 17.77 11.35
N LYS A 123 -15.72 18.84 10.54
CA LYS A 123 -16.65 19.99 10.63
C LYS A 123 -18.08 19.57 10.36
N MET A 124 -18.29 18.82 9.29
CA MET A 124 -19.61 18.30 8.90
C MET A 124 -20.15 17.32 9.94
N ILE A 125 -19.30 16.43 10.47
CA ILE A 125 -19.70 15.52 11.57
C ILE A 125 -20.17 16.31 12.79
N ALA A 126 -19.43 17.35 13.18
CA ALA A 126 -19.77 18.20 14.31
C ALA A 126 -21.12 18.92 14.12
N GLU A 127 -21.35 19.50 12.94
CA GLU A 127 -22.62 20.14 12.58
C GLU A 127 -23.80 19.15 12.62
N LEU A 128 -23.63 17.94 12.06
CA LEU A 128 -24.69 16.92 12.02
C LEU A 128 -25.01 16.32 13.39
N THR A 129 -24.05 16.33 14.32
CA THR A 129 -24.20 15.72 15.65
C THR A 129 -24.49 16.72 16.76
N ASP A 130 -24.55 18.02 16.44
CA ASP A 130 -24.67 19.11 17.42
C ASP A 130 -23.59 19.03 18.52
N VAL A 131 -22.40 18.56 18.14
CA VAL A 131 -21.22 18.47 19.03
C VAL A 131 -20.26 19.59 18.65
N PRO A 132 -19.87 20.47 19.59
CA PRO A 132 -18.94 21.54 19.28
C PRO A 132 -17.55 20.96 18.94
N LEU A 133 -16.96 21.42 17.85
CA LEU A 133 -15.52 21.26 17.62
C LEU A 133 -14.77 22.17 18.56
N HIS A 134 -13.98 21.58 19.45
CA HIS A 134 -13.02 22.36 20.22
C HIS A 134 -11.96 22.95 19.27
N GLU A 135 -11.78 24.27 19.33
CA GLU A 135 -10.68 24.97 18.65
C GLU A 135 -9.33 24.46 19.20
N TYR A 136 -8.78 23.41 18.60
CA TYR A 136 -7.39 23.07 18.80
C TYR A 136 -6.57 23.91 17.84
N TYR A 137 -5.78 24.82 18.42
CA TYR A 137 -4.74 25.58 17.72
C TYR A 137 -3.83 24.60 16.98
N PHE A 138 -3.94 24.57 15.66
CA PHE A 138 -2.92 23.96 14.81
C PHE A 138 -1.65 24.80 14.96
N THR A 139 -0.77 24.42 15.90
CA THR A 139 0.60 24.93 15.88
C THR A 139 1.24 24.41 14.60
N GLU A 140 1.63 25.33 13.73
CA GLU A 140 2.40 25.08 12.52
C GLU A 140 3.50 24.06 12.81
N ILE A 141 3.38 22.85 12.23
CA ILE A 141 4.49 21.91 12.23
C ILE A 141 5.51 22.50 11.26
N ALA A 142 6.58 23.05 11.82
CA ALA A 142 7.76 23.43 11.07
C ALA A 142 8.27 22.20 10.29
N VAL A 143 8.04 22.20 8.98
CA VAL A 143 8.77 21.35 8.04
C VAL A 143 10.20 21.89 8.04
N GLY A 144 11.07 21.29 8.85
CA GLY A 144 12.50 21.50 8.76
C GLY A 144 13.03 20.89 7.47
N GLU A 145 13.82 21.67 6.74
CA GLU A 145 14.58 21.28 5.54
C GLU A 145 15.53 20.10 5.78
#